data_AF-A0A3B9U7U7-F1
#
_entry.id   AF-A0A3B9U7U7-F1
#
_cell.length_a   1.000
_cell.length_b   1.000
_cell.length_c   1.000
_cell.angle_alpha   90.00
_cell.angle_beta   90.00
_cell.angle_gamma   90.00
#
_symmetry.space_group_name_H-M   'P 1'
#
loop_
_entity.id
_entity.type
_entity.pdbx_description
1 polymer ?
#
loop_
_entity_poly.entity_id
_entity_poly.type
_entity_poly.pdbx_seq_one_letter_code
_entity_poly.pdbx_strand_id
1 'polypeptide(L)'
;MSCVSLQASPFYGKSGKLLYFKVKASPYLKPGDVVLQVTNFDLITNENAQKYHCKDQTLTLHATAESTATLSVSGSSHYGTCVLPFAVTSLPDGVKAYSAKGLDATGQLVVLSEVKQLAAYTPYILYSTSGYSGSLSGTVDANKYGEVVSDGLLRGAIAPQKKSAGYVLQDLGEGAKFYAMDGVEFLIPEGKCWLEMPSAQTSAPQYGIQIGTTTSITTPTAAPVTTPIYTLDGVRVSEMQPGRIYVVAGHKVLKLK
;
A
#
# COMPACT_ATOMS: atom_id res chain seq x y z
N MET A 1 -7.59 -27.95 -12.87
CA MET A 1 -6.57 -28.78 -12.22
C MET A 1 -6.48 -30.08 -12.99
N SER A 2 -5.35 -30.36 -13.66
CA SER A 2 -5.07 -31.70 -14.18
C SER A 2 -4.17 -32.41 -13.17
N CYS A 3 -4.68 -33.51 -12.62
CA CYS A 3 -3.94 -34.36 -11.69
C CYS A 3 -3.23 -35.42 -12.55
N VAL A 4 -1.92 -35.35 -12.70
CA VAL A 4 -1.13 -36.43 -13.33
C VAL A 4 -0.46 -37.24 -12.23
N SER A 5 -0.80 -38.52 -12.15
CA SER A 5 -0.03 -39.52 -11.40
C SER A 5 0.95 -40.17 -12.38
N LEU A 6 2.26 -39.98 -12.16
CA LEU A 6 3.33 -40.56 -12.98
C LEU A 6 3.72 -41.99 -12.55
N GLN A 7 3.01 -42.57 -11.58
CA GLN A 7 3.23 -43.94 -11.13
C GLN A 7 1.87 -44.64 -10.98
N ALA A 8 1.46 -45.36 -12.03
CA ALA A 8 0.32 -46.27 -12.00
C ALA A 8 0.70 -47.55 -11.24
N SER A 9 0.85 -47.43 -9.91
CA SER A 9 0.92 -48.61 -9.05
C SER A 9 -0.51 -49.09 -8.80
N PRO A 10 -0.84 -50.37 -9.08
CA PRO A 10 -2.17 -50.88 -8.75
C PRO A 10 -2.43 -50.77 -7.24
N PHE A 11 -3.58 -50.19 -6.88
CA PHE A 11 -3.95 -49.87 -5.50
C PHE A 11 -4.76 -51.03 -4.90
N TYR A 12 -4.11 -51.90 -4.12
CA TYR A 12 -4.75 -53.02 -3.43
C TYR A 12 -4.95 -52.67 -1.95
N GLY A 13 -6.02 -51.94 -1.61
CA GLY A 13 -6.32 -51.57 -0.22
C GLY A 13 -7.77 -51.15 0.00
N LYS A 14 -8.35 -51.48 1.17
CA LYS A 14 -9.70 -51.01 1.59
C LYS A 14 -9.69 -49.58 2.14
N SER A 15 -8.52 -49.06 2.52
CA SER A 15 -8.29 -47.70 2.98
C SER A 15 -6.83 -47.29 2.71
N GLY A 16 -6.57 -45.98 2.61
CA GLY A 16 -5.22 -45.44 2.40
C GLY A 16 -5.24 -43.98 1.94
N LYS A 17 -4.05 -43.36 1.90
CA LYS A 17 -3.88 -42.00 1.36
C LYS A 17 -3.91 -42.06 -0.17
N LEU A 18 -4.94 -41.47 -0.77
CA LEU A 18 -5.16 -41.50 -2.23
C LEU A 18 -4.56 -40.28 -2.92
N LEU A 19 -4.54 -39.14 -2.24
CA LEU A 19 -4.11 -37.86 -2.78
C LEU A 19 -3.64 -36.94 -1.66
N TYR A 20 -2.81 -35.97 -2.05
CA TYR A 20 -2.29 -34.94 -1.18
C TYR A 20 -2.70 -33.58 -1.73
N PHE A 21 -3.28 -32.74 -0.89
CA PHE A 21 -3.55 -31.35 -1.23
C PHE A 21 -2.42 -30.48 -0.69
N LYS A 22 -1.76 -29.73 -1.59
CA LYS A 22 -0.88 -28.64 -1.19
C LYS A 22 -1.70 -27.36 -1.10
N VAL A 23 -1.97 -26.91 0.13
CA VAL A 23 -2.65 -25.64 0.37
C VAL A 23 -1.60 -24.56 0.62
N LYS A 24 -1.69 -23.44 -0.11
CA LYS A 24 -0.90 -22.24 0.17
C LYS A 24 -1.82 -21.23 0.86
N ALA A 25 -1.54 -20.93 2.12
CA ALA A 25 -2.23 -19.87 2.83
C ALA A 25 -1.80 -18.50 2.29
N SER A 26 -2.75 -17.57 2.17
CA SER A 26 -2.44 -16.15 1.99
C SER A 26 -1.66 -15.65 3.20
N PRO A 27 -0.69 -14.72 3.02
CA PRO A 27 -0.07 -14.02 4.15
C PRO A 27 -1.09 -13.32 5.05
N TYR A 28 -2.26 -12.99 4.52
CA TYR A 28 -3.31 -12.24 5.20
C TYR A 28 -4.38 -13.14 5.83
N LEU A 29 -4.20 -14.47 5.75
CA LEU A 29 -5.10 -15.41 6.40
C LEU A 29 -5.11 -15.17 7.91
N LYS A 30 -6.32 -15.06 8.49
CA LYS A 30 -6.48 -14.94 9.94
C LYS A 30 -5.94 -16.22 10.62
N PRO A 31 -5.10 -16.11 11.67
CA PRO A 31 -4.64 -17.26 12.44
C PRO A 31 -5.79 -18.06 13.05
N GLY A 32 -5.57 -19.37 13.22
CA GLY A 32 -6.54 -20.30 13.79
C GLY A 32 -6.94 -21.44 12.86
N ASP A 33 -8.00 -22.14 13.24
CA ASP A 33 -8.46 -23.33 12.52
C ASP A 33 -9.26 -22.93 11.27
N VAL A 34 -8.87 -23.51 10.15
CA VAL A 34 -9.53 -23.39 8.85
C VAL A 34 -9.98 -24.77 8.41
N VAL A 35 -11.23 -24.88 7.94
CA VAL A 35 -11.79 -26.14 7.50
C VAL A 35 -11.66 -26.28 6.00
N LEU A 36 -11.02 -27.35 5.55
CA LEU A 36 -11.04 -27.82 4.17
C LEU A 36 -12.05 -28.97 4.06
N GLN A 37 -13.15 -28.72 3.35
CA GLN A 37 -14.12 -29.76 3.01
C GLN A 37 -13.79 -30.36 1.65
N VAL A 38 -13.66 -31.68 1.61
CA VAL A 38 -13.52 -32.46 0.38
C VAL A 38 -14.81 -33.24 0.21
N THR A 39 -15.65 -32.78 -0.70
CA THR A 39 -16.95 -33.37 -1.00
C THR A 39 -17.00 -33.85 -2.45
N ASN A 40 -17.89 -34.80 -2.73
CA ASN A 40 -18.12 -35.32 -4.09
C ASN A 40 -16.84 -35.82 -4.80
N PHE A 41 -15.95 -36.48 -4.05
CA PHE A 41 -14.73 -37.03 -4.62
C PHE A 41 -14.94 -38.44 -5.14
N ASP A 42 -14.84 -38.61 -6.46
CA ASP A 42 -15.15 -39.86 -7.15
C ASP A 42 -13.94 -40.41 -7.88
N LEU A 43 -13.69 -41.70 -7.69
CA LEU A 43 -12.72 -42.45 -8.49
C LEU A 43 -13.45 -43.26 -9.55
N ILE A 44 -13.04 -43.13 -10.82
CA ILE A 44 -13.64 -43.85 -11.94
C ILE A 44 -12.57 -44.77 -12.53
N THR A 45 -12.89 -46.06 -12.65
CA THR A 45 -12.01 -47.04 -13.29
C THR A 45 -12.10 -46.93 -14.81
N ASN A 46 -10.95 -47.04 -15.48
CA ASN A 46 -10.90 -46.96 -16.95
C ASN A 46 -11.46 -48.23 -17.63
N GLU A 47 -11.44 -49.37 -16.95
CA GLU A 47 -11.79 -50.67 -17.54
C GLU A 47 -13.30 -50.82 -17.79
N ASN A 48 -14.12 -50.27 -16.90
CA ASN A 48 -15.58 -50.47 -16.92
C ASN A 48 -16.38 -49.23 -16.50
N ALA A 49 -15.74 -48.05 -16.40
CA ALA A 49 -16.35 -46.81 -15.93
C ALA A 49 -17.05 -46.92 -14.56
N GLN A 50 -16.65 -47.90 -13.74
CA GLN A 50 -17.20 -48.07 -12.40
C GLN A 50 -16.77 -46.91 -11.51
N LYS A 51 -17.73 -46.38 -10.78
CA LYS A 51 -17.58 -45.20 -9.94
C LYS A 51 -17.52 -45.57 -8.47
N TYR A 52 -16.50 -45.08 -7.78
CA TYR A 52 -16.31 -45.24 -6.34
C TYR A 52 -16.40 -43.88 -5.67
N HIS A 53 -17.48 -43.69 -4.92
CA HIS A 53 -17.69 -42.50 -4.11
C HIS A 53 -16.81 -42.55 -2.86
N CYS A 54 -15.88 -41.61 -2.74
CA CYS A 54 -15.14 -41.45 -1.50
C CYS A 54 -16.00 -40.67 -0.50
N LYS A 55 -15.99 -41.10 0.76
CA LYS A 55 -16.71 -40.42 1.83
C LYS A 55 -16.18 -38.99 1.99
N ASP A 56 -17.09 -38.03 2.16
CA ASP A 56 -16.74 -36.65 2.47
C ASP A 56 -15.74 -36.58 3.63
N GLN A 57 -14.70 -35.77 3.44
CA GLN A 57 -13.66 -35.54 4.43
C GLN A 57 -13.69 -34.09 4.88
N THR A 58 -13.54 -33.90 6.20
CA THR A 58 -13.32 -32.60 6.81
C THR A 58 -11.91 -32.59 7.36
N LEU A 59 -11.06 -31.70 6.84
CA LEU A 59 -9.71 -31.52 7.31
C LEU A 59 -9.61 -30.18 8.02
N THR A 60 -9.10 -30.18 9.25
CA THR A 60 -8.77 -28.96 9.98
C THR A 60 -7.31 -28.60 9.70
N LEU A 61 -7.09 -27.42 9.14
CA LEU A 61 -5.79 -26.81 8.94
C LEU A 61 -5.59 -25.76 10.02
N HIS A 62 -4.44 -25.77 10.69
CA HIS A 62 -4.12 -24.76 11.69
C HIS A 62 -3.21 -23.69 11.08
N ALA A 63 -3.73 -22.48 10.87
CA ALA A 63 -2.95 -21.34 10.44
C ALA A 63 -2.20 -20.75 11.64
N THR A 64 -0.87 -20.78 11.56
CA THR A 64 -0.01 -20.21 12.60
C THR A 64 -0.19 -18.70 12.71
N ALA A 65 0.12 -18.15 13.89
CA ALA A 65 0.14 -16.70 14.10
C ALA A 65 1.28 -15.99 13.36
N GLU A 66 2.24 -16.71 12.78
CA GLU A 66 3.31 -16.12 11.96
C GLU A 66 2.89 -16.07 10.50
N SER A 67 3.19 -14.93 9.86
CA SER A 67 2.96 -14.72 8.43
C SER A 67 4.20 -14.17 7.75
N THR A 68 4.32 -14.42 6.45
CA THR A 68 5.37 -13.88 5.59
C THR A 68 4.74 -13.23 4.37
N ALA A 69 4.98 -11.94 4.18
CA ALA A 69 4.47 -11.16 3.06
C ALA A 69 5.63 -10.59 2.23
N THR A 70 5.42 -10.48 0.92
CA THR A 70 6.39 -9.86 0.03
C THR A 70 6.17 -8.36 -0.05
N LEU A 71 7.20 -7.60 0.28
CA LEU A 71 7.27 -6.16 0.07
C LEU A 71 7.93 -5.91 -1.30
N SER A 72 7.34 -5.02 -2.09
CA SER A 72 7.87 -4.67 -3.41
C SER A 72 7.67 -3.20 -3.73
N VAL A 73 8.72 -2.59 -4.25
CA VAL A 73 8.80 -1.22 -4.76
C VAL A 73 9.37 -1.28 -6.17
N SER A 74 8.70 -0.64 -7.13
CA SER A 74 9.21 -0.60 -8.49
C SER A 74 10.51 0.18 -8.58
N GLY A 75 11.49 -0.34 -9.32
CA GLY A 75 12.73 0.39 -9.61
C GLY A 75 12.55 1.52 -10.62
N SER A 76 11.54 1.44 -11.50
CA SER A 76 11.29 2.45 -12.53
C SER A 76 10.48 3.63 -12.01
N SER A 77 9.40 3.36 -11.28
CA SER A 77 8.56 4.42 -10.69
C SER A 77 9.04 4.84 -9.31
N HIS A 78 9.94 4.09 -8.68
CA HIS A 78 10.44 4.27 -7.32
C HIS A 78 9.42 4.10 -6.19
N TYR A 79 8.15 3.84 -6.51
CA TYR A 79 7.10 3.71 -5.51
C TYR A 79 6.42 2.34 -5.50
N GLY A 80 5.80 2.05 -4.36
CA GLY A 80 4.92 0.93 -4.15
C GLY A 80 3.93 1.25 -3.03
N THR A 81 3.01 0.32 -2.76
CA THR A 81 2.13 0.40 -1.59
C THR A 81 2.15 -0.92 -0.85
N CYS A 82 1.91 -0.85 0.46
CA CYS A 82 1.75 -2.03 1.29
C CYS A 82 0.74 -1.84 2.42
N VAL A 83 0.08 -2.93 2.77
CA VAL A 83 -0.49 -3.17 4.09
C VAL A 83 -0.01 -4.54 4.55
N LEU A 84 0.43 -4.68 5.79
CA LEU A 84 0.98 -5.93 6.33
C LEU A 84 0.12 -6.43 7.50
N PRO A 85 -0.04 -7.74 7.71
CA PRO A 85 -0.84 -8.28 8.80
C PRO A 85 -0.11 -8.24 10.16
N PHE A 86 1.17 -7.85 10.16
CA PHE A 86 2.06 -7.76 11.30
C PHE A 86 2.79 -6.42 11.30
N ALA A 87 3.37 -6.05 12.45
CA ALA A 87 4.17 -4.85 12.58
C ALA A 87 5.61 -5.09 12.11
N VAL A 88 6.26 -4.05 11.59
CA VAL A 88 7.66 -4.05 11.17
C VAL A 88 8.37 -2.90 11.89
N THR A 89 9.31 -3.23 12.76
CA THR A 89 10.01 -2.27 13.63
C THR A 89 11.19 -1.58 12.93
N SER A 90 11.73 -2.17 11.87
CA SER A 90 12.80 -1.61 11.03
C SER A 90 12.54 -1.89 9.56
N LEU A 91 12.55 -0.85 8.74
CA LEU A 91 12.42 -0.98 7.29
C LEU A 91 13.70 -1.59 6.68
N PRO A 92 13.58 -2.34 5.56
CA PRO A 92 14.75 -2.79 4.80
C PRO A 92 15.62 -1.62 4.33
N ASP A 93 16.92 -1.88 4.18
CA ASP A 93 17.87 -0.88 3.67
C ASP A 93 17.42 -0.33 2.31
N GLY A 94 17.51 0.99 2.15
CA GLY A 94 17.09 1.68 0.94
C GLY A 94 15.56 1.83 0.75
N VAL A 95 14.75 1.27 1.65
CA VAL A 95 13.29 1.43 1.63
C VAL A 95 12.85 2.50 2.62
N LYS A 96 12.03 3.42 2.15
CA LYS A 96 11.30 4.39 2.97
C LYS A 96 9.81 4.10 2.93
N ALA A 97 9.11 4.46 4.00
CA ALA A 97 7.67 4.33 4.09
C ALA A 97 7.04 5.66 4.50
N TYR A 98 5.82 5.88 4.01
CA TYR A 98 5.09 7.12 4.17
C TYR A 98 3.62 6.87 4.48
N SER A 99 3.07 7.69 5.36
CA SER A 99 1.63 7.83 5.53
C SER A 99 1.10 8.97 4.64
N ALA A 100 -0.14 8.85 4.19
CA ALA A 100 -0.83 9.88 3.41
C ALA A 100 -2.11 10.30 4.14
N LYS A 101 -2.04 11.39 4.89
CA LYS A 101 -3.11 11.83 5.79
C LYS A 101 -3.97 12.96 5.25
N GLY A 102 -3.46 13.68 4.25
CA GLY A 102 -4.13 14.86 3.72
C GLY A 102 -3.47 15.36 2.45
N LEU A 103 -4.05 16.44 1.94
CA LEU A 103 -3.57 17.16 0.79
C LEU A 103 -2.77 18.40 1.22
N ASP A 104 -2.02 18.95 0.28
CA ASP A 104 -1.39 20.25 0.45
C ASP A 104 -2.43 21.38 0.48
N ALA A 105 -1.97 22.61 0.72
CA ALA A 105 -2.85 23.78 0.82
C ALA A 105 -3.61 24.07 -0.49
N THR A 106 -3.09 23.62 -1.63
CA THR A 106 -3.75 23.81 -2.94
C THR A 106 -4.76 22.70 -3.26
N GLY A 107 -4.73 21.58 -2.51
CA GLY A 107 -5.57 20.41 -2.79
C GLY A 107 -5.13 19.63 -4.03
N GLN A 108 -3.89 19.76 -4.49
CA GLN A 108 -3.40 19.10 -5.72
C GLN A 108 -2.40 17.98 -5.44
N LEU A 109 -1.77 17.99 -4.26
CA LEU A 109 -0.70 17.07 -3.90
C LEU A 109 -1.06 16.28 -2.65
N VAL A 110 -0.86 14.96 -2.69
CA VAL A 110 -0.93 14.11 -1.51
C VAL A 110 0.33 14.31 -0.68
N VAL A 111 0.16 14.77 0.56
CA VAL A 111 1.27 15.04 1.47
C VAL A 111 1.67 13.76 2.20
N LEU A 112 2.90 13.33 1.95
CA LEU A 112 3.52 12.13 2.49
C LEU A 112 4.36 12.46 3.71
N SER A 113 4.02 11.86 4.84
CA SER A 113 4.80 11.97 6.08
C SER A 113 5.59 10.68 6.31
N GLU A 114 6.92 10.80 6.38
CA GLU A 114 7.81 9.64 6.54
C GLU A 114 7.57 8.95 7.88
N VAL A 115 7.54 7.62 7.85
CA VAL A 115 7.48 6.76 9.04
C VAL A 115 8.68 5.82 9.06
N LYS A 116 9.14 5.46 10.26
CA LYS A 116 10.30 4.56 10.44
C LYS A 116 9.93 3.11 10.70
N GLN A 117 8.65 2.85 10.93
CA GLN A 117 8.08 1.54 11.25
C GLN A 117 6.71 1.40 10.59
N LEU A 118 6.30 0.16 10.35
CA LEU A 118 4.98 -0.18 9.81
C LEU A 118 4.14 -0.79 10.93
N ALA A 119 2.99 -0.22 11.21
CA ALA A 119 2.02 -0.84 12.10
C ALA A 119 1.26 -1.95 11.35
N ALA A 120 0.89 -3.02 12.07
CA ALA A 120 0.04 -4.07 11.54
C ALA A 120 -1.30 -3.47 11.06
N TYR A 121 -1.80 -3.96 9.93
CA TYR A 121 -3.06 -3.57 9.31
C TYR A 121 -3.19 -2.07 9.04
N THR A 122 -2.06 -1.39 8.81
CA THR A 122 -2.03 0.03 8.44
C THR A 122 -1.48 0.16 7.01
N PRO A 123 -2.18 0.86 6.09
CA PRO A 123 -1.71 1.06 4.73
C PRO A 123 -0.64 2.16 4.64
N TYR A 124 0.37 1.94 3.79
CA TYR A 124 1.50 2.84 3.57
C TYR A 124 1.88 2.93 2.09
N ILE A 125 2.52 4.04 1.74
CA ILE A 125 3.25 4.22 0.49
C ILE A 125 4.72 3.93 0.76
N LEU A 126 5.35 3.20 -0.14
CA LEU A 126 6.76 2.84 -0.09
C LEU A 126 7.52 3.59 -1.16
N TYR A 127 8.79 3.89 -0.87
CA TYR A 127 9.72 4.47 -1.82
C TYR A 127 11.08 3.77 -1.74
N SER A 128 11.71 3.58 -2.89
CA SER A 128 13.09 3.12 -3.02
C SER A 128 13.67 3.66 -4.32
N THR A 129 14.83 4.32 -4.23
CA THR A 129 15.53 4.86 -5.40
C THR A 129 15.92 3.78 -6.40
N SER A 130 16.28 2.58 -5.94
CA SER A 130 16.67 1.45 -6.80
C SER A 130 15.56 0.40 -6.98
N GLY A 131 14.38 0.64 -6.40
CA GLY A 131 13.37 -0.41 -6.22
C GLY A 131 13.74 -1.38 -5.08
N TYR A 132 12.82 -2.28 -4.76
CA TYR A 132 13.01 -3.29 -3.73
C TYR A 132 12.11 -4.50 -3.98
N SER A 133 12.59 -5.70 -3.66
CA SER A 133 11.77 -6.91 -3.57
C SER A 133 12.34 -7.81 -2.48
N GLY A 134 11.53 -8.15 -1.50
CA GLY A 134 11.96 -8.99 -0.39
C GLY A 134 10.78 -9.43 0.49
N SER A 135 11.01 -10.46 1.29
CA SER A 135 10.00 -10.97 2.22
C SER A 135 10.21 -10.39 3.62
N LEU A 136 9.10 -10.06 4.28
CA LEU A 136 9.06 -9.69 5.68
C LEU A 136 8.17 -10.70 6.41
N SER A 137 8.51 -10.99 7.66
CA SER A 137 7.76 -11.92 8.48
C SER A 137 7.50 -11.34 9.86
N GLY A 138 6.41 -11.77 10.48
CA GLY A 138 6.12 -11.44 11.86
C GLY A 138 4.77 -11.98 12.32
N THR A 139 4.51 -11.76 13.61
CA THR A 139 3.28 -12.20 14.27
C THR A 139 2.08 -11.37 13.84
N VAL A 140 1.04 -12.03 13.33
CA VAL A 140 -0.21 -11.44 12.87
C VAL A 140 -1.00 -10.85 14.04
N ASP A 141 -1.43 -9.59 13.89
CA ASP A 141 -2.31 -8.93 14.86
C ASP A 141 -3.79 -9.22 14.54
N ALA A 142 -4.24 -10.43 14.88
CA ALA A 142 -5.57 -10.92 14.53
C ALA A 142 -6.74 -10.05 15.04
N ASN A 143 -6.50 -9.21 16.03
CA ASN A 143 -7.51 -8.29 16.59
C ASN A 143 -7.81 -7.10 15.68
N LYS A 144 -6.91 -6.79 14.74
CA LYS A 144 -7.06 -5.67 13.80
C LYS A 144 -7.46 -6.11 12.39
N TYR A 145 -7.81 -7.39 12.22
CA TYR A 145 -8.22 -7.91 10.93
C TYR A 145 -9.52 -7.26 10.43
N GLY A 146 -9.48 -6.78 9.18
CA GLY A 146 -10.64 -6.42 8.38
C GLY A 146 -10.28 -6.58 6.90
N GLU A 147 -11.24 -6.96 6.05
CA GLU A 147 -10.97 -7.18 4.62
C GLU A 147 -10.43 -5.92 3.92
N VAL A 148 -10.85 -4.76 4.41
CA VAL A 148 -10.35 -3.44 4.05
C VAL A 148 -10.00 -2.69 5.34
N VAL A 149 -8.83 -2.09 5.36
CA VAL A 149 -8.37 -1.21 6.44
C VAL A 149 -8.11 0.18 5.92
N SER A 150 -8.15 1.18 6.79
CA SER A 150 -8.01 2.58 6.41
C SER A 150 -7.03 3.30 7.32
N ASP A 151 -6.28 4.23 6.73
CA ASP A 151 -5.48 5.17 7.49
C ASP A 151 -5.29 6.47 6.69
N GLY A 152 -5.90 7.56 7.18
CA GLY A 152 -5.99 8.81 6.42
C GLY A 152 -6.69 8.61 5.08
N LEU A 153 -6.02 9.03 4.00
CA LEU A 153 -6.52 8.91 2.63
C LEU A 153 -6.36 7.49 2.07
N LEU A 154 -5.50 6.66 2.68
CA LEU A 154 -5.21 5.33 2.17
C LEU A 154 -6.24 4.30 2.63
N ARG A 155 -6.44 3.31 1.76
CA ARG A 155 -7.13 2.07 2.05
C ARG A 155 -6.22 0.90 1.68
N GLY A 156 -6.15 -0.11 2.54
CA GLY A 156 -5.40 -1.34 2.30
C GLY A 156 -6.32 -2.52 2.09
N ALA A 157 -6.05 -3.32 1.06
CA ALA A 157 -6.73 -4.57 0.79
C ALA A 157 -6.07 -5.72 1.58
N ILE A 158 -6.81 -6.37 2.47
CA ILE A 158 -6.37 -7.60 3.16
C ILE A 158 -6.86 -8.84 2.41
N ALA A 159 -7.96 -8.70 1.68
CA ALA A 159 -8.41 -9.62 0.64
C ALA A 159 -8.54 -8.85 -0.69
N PRO A 160 -8.43 -9.50 -1.87
CA PRO A 160 -8.56 -8.83 -3.16
C PRO A 160 -9.84 -8.00 -3.26
N GLN A 161 -9.72 -6.74 -3.68
CA GLN A 161 -10.84 -5.80 -3.79
C GLN A 161 -11.08 -5.41 -5.24
N LYS A 162 -12.35 -5.44 -5.67
CA LYS A 162 -12.79 -4.81 -6.92
C LYS A 162 -13.23 -3.38 -6.63
N LYS A 163 -12.58 -2.39 -7.25
CA LYS A 163 -12.87 -0.97 -7.01
C LYS A 163 -12.92 -0.22 -8.33
N SER A 164 -13.94 0.62 -8.49
CA SER A 164 -14.10 1.55 -9.62
C SER A 164 -14.08 3.01 -9.18
N ALA A 165 -13.96 3.25 -7.88
CA ALA A 165 -13.91 4.57 -7.27
C ALA A 165 -12.64 4.71 -6.41
N GLY A 166 -12.07 5.92 -6.42
CA GLY A 166 -10.81 6.23 -5.75
C GLY A 166 -9.67 6.39 -6.75
N TYR A 167 -8.44 6.30 -6.24
CA TYR A 167 -7.22 6.57 -7.00
C TYR A 167 -6.19 5.47 -6.80
N VAL A 168 -5.52 5.10 -7.88
CA VAL A 168 -4.43 4.11 -7.88
C VAL A 168 -3.11 4.78 -8.18
N LEU A 169 -2.06 4.32 -7.50
CA LEU A 169 -0.71 4.79 -7.75
C LEU A 169 -0.20 4.19 -9.06
N GLN A 170 0.09 5.04 -10.04
CA GLN A 170 0.63 4.63 -11.33
C GLN A 170 1.73 5.58 -11.77
N ASP A 171 2.58 5.11 -12.67
CA ASP A 171 3.52 5.94 -13.40
C ASP A 171 3.21 5.82 -14.89
N LEU A 172 2.70 6.90 -15.47
CA LEU A 172 2.35 6.99 -16.89
C LEU A 172 3.41 7.75 -17.70
N GLY A 173 4.66 7.80 -17.21
CA GLY A 173 5.81 8.41 -17.88
C GLY A 173 6.20 9.81 -17.38
N GLU A 174 5.42 10.37 -16.47
CA GLU A 174 5.69 11.67 -15.82
C GLU A 174 6.05 11.51 -14.32
N GLY A 175 6.41 10.29 -13.92
CA GLY A 175 6.61 9.92 -12.52
C GLY A 175 5.31 9.48 -11.85
N ALA A 176 5.46 8.87 -10.68
CA ALA A 176 4.34 8.28 -9.97
C ALA A 176 3.34 9.34 -9.45
N LYS A 177 2.07 9.14 -9.77
CA LYS A 177 0.93 9.96 -9.31
C LYS A 177 -0.24 9.05 -8.94
N PHE A 178 -1.20 9.60 -8.21
CA PHE A 178 -2.46 8.93 -7.94
C PHE A 178 -3.46 9.26 -9.04
N TYR A 179 -3.80 8.30 -9.89
CA TYR A 179 -4.73 8.48 -11.00
C TYR A 179 -6.11 7.97 -10.61
N ALA A 180 -7.15 8.72 -10.99
CA ALA A 180 -8.53 8.34 -10.74
C ALA A 180 -8.84 7.02 -11.45
N MET A 181 -9.61 6.16 -10.78
CA MET A 181 -10.15 4.96 -11.42
C MET A 181 -11.21 5.31 -12.48
N ASP A 182 -11.87 6.46 -12.34
CA ASP A 182 -12.85 7.02 -13.30
C ASP A 182 -13.91 6.01 -13.78
N GLY A 183 -14.43 5.19 -12.85
CA GLY A 183 -15.41 4.16 -13.15
C GLY A 183 -14.85 2.87 -13.73
N VAL A 184 -13.56 2.83 -14.11
CA VAL A 184 -12.87 1.61 -14.56
C VAL A 184 -12.63 0.69 -13.36
N GLU A 185 -13.05 -0.58 -13.46
CA GLU A 185 -12.83 -1.56 -12.40
C GLU A 185 -11.35 -1.98 -12.34
N PHE A 186 -10.72 -1.75 -11.20
CA PHE A 186 -9.42 -2.28 -10.83
C PHE A 186 -9.56 -3.43 -9.84
N LEU A 187 -8.81 -4.50 -10.07
CA LEU A 187 -8.56 -5.52 -9.06
C LEU A 187 -7.36 -5.08 -8.22
N ILE A 188 -7.61 -4.62 -6.99
CA ILE A 188 -6.56 -4.33 -6.01
C ILE A 188 -6.19 -5.64 -5.31
N PRO A 189 -4.96 -6.16 -5.49
CA PRO A 189 -4.53 -7.39 -4.83
C PRO A 189 -4.45 -7.23 -3.32
N GLU A 190 -4.50 -8.36 -2.60
CA GLU A 190 -4.15 -8.37 -1.17
C GLU A 190 -2.77 -7.75 -0.93
N GLY A 191 -2.64 -7.04 0.19
CA GLY A 191 -1.43 -6.32 0.56
C GLY A 191 -1.19 -5.01 -0.18
N LYS A 192 -2.05 -4.61 -1.12
CA LYS A 192 -1.92 -3.35 -1.87
C LYS A 192 -2.93 -2.30 -1.41
N CYS A 193 -2.61 -1.05 -1.71
CA CYS A 193 -3.39 0.09 -1.29
C CYS A 193 -3.90 0.91 -2.47
N TRP A 194 -5.03 1.59 -2.25
CA TRP A 194 -5.55 2.67 -3.07
C TRP A 194 -5.84 3.88 -2.20
N LEU A 195 -6.20 4.98 -2.82
CA LEU A 195 -6.50 6.24 -2.14
C LEU A 195 -7.98 6.59 -2.33
N GLU A 196 -8.64 7.00 -1.24
CA GLU A 196 -9.98 7.59 -1.26
C GLU A 196 -9.93 9.05 -0.81
N MET A 197 -10.44 9.94 -1.66
CA MET A 197 -10.51 11.36 -1.36
C MET A 197 -11.79 11.69 -0.58
N PRO A 198 -11.76 12.71 0.31
CA PRO A 198 -12.98 13.29 0.85
C PRO A 198 -13.91 13.75 -0.29
N SER A 199 -15.23 13.64 -0.11
CA SER A 199 -16.24 13.91 -1.16
C SER A 199 -16.13 15.29 -1.82
N ALA A 200 -15.61 16.30 -1.12
CA ALA A 200 -15.38 17.64 -1.69
C ALA A 200 -14.23 17.70 -2.73
N GLN A 201 -13.47 16.61 -2.90
CA GLN A 201 -12.24 16.55 -3.70
C GLN A 201 -12.30 15.45 -4.79
N THR A 202 -13.41 14.73 -4.97
CA THR A 202 -13.46 13.52 -5.83
C THR A 202 -13.55 13.78 -7.34
N SER A 203 -13.10 14.94 -7.83
CA SER A 203 -13.24 15.32 -9.26
C SER A 203 -11.92 15.51 -10.01
N ALA A 204 -10.78 15.50 -9.32
CA ALA A 204 -9.49 15.63 -9.99
C ALA A 204 -9.15 14.32 -10.73
N PRO A 205 -8.60 14.37 -11.97
CA PRO A 205 -8.19 13.16 -12.69
C PRO A 205 -6.94 12.52 -12.09
N GLN A 206 -6.12 13.31 -11.38
CA GLN A 206 -4.91 12.82 -10.71
C GLN A 206 -4.51 13.72 -9.54
N TYR A 207 -3.69 13.18 -8.64
CA TYR A 207 -2.98 13.92 -7.60
C TYR A 207 -1.48 13.63 -7.65
N GLY A 208 -0.68 14.67 -7.53
CA GLY A 208 0.77 14.54 -7.38
C GLY A 208 1.17 14.08 -5.99
N ILE A 209 2.47 13.82 -5.81
CA ILE A 209 3.05 13.38 -4.54
C ILE A 209 3.95 14.49 -4.00
N GLN A 210 3.78 14.84 -2.73
CA GLN A 210 4.67 15.73 -2.00
C GLN A 210 5.24 15.00 -0.78
N ILE A 211 6.57 14.94 -0.65
CA ILE A 211 7.21 14.38 0.54
C ILE A 211 7.49 15.52 1.54
N GLY A 212 6.94 15.38 2.75
CA GLY A 212 7.03 16.39 3.82
C GLY A 212 6.12 17.60 3.58
N THR A 213 6.10 18.51 4.54
CA THR A 213 5.57 19.86 4.33
C THR A 213 6.66 20.70 3.69
N THR A 214 6.32 21.50 2.67
CA THR A 214 7.18 22.60 2.25
C THR A 214 7.33 23.50 3.48
N THR A 215 8.47 23.41 4.17
CA THR A 215 8.75 24.30 5.29
C THR A 215 9.00 25.70 4.71
N SER A 216 7.97 26.53 4.86
CA SER A 216 8.10 27.97 5.10
C SER A 216 8.53 28.85 3.92
N ILE A 217 7.58 29.21 3.06
CA ILE A 217 7.41 30.66 2.81
C ILE A 217 6.40 31.13 3.85
N THR A 218 6.87 31.44 5.04
CA THR A 218 6.09 32.26 5.97
C THR A 218 5.97 33.63 5.35
N THR A 219 4.74 34.06 5.04
CA THR A 219 4.42 35.47 4.86
C THR A 219 5.10 36.24 5.99
N PRO A 220 5.94 37.25 5.71
CA PRO A 220 6.60 37.98 6.77
C PRO A 220 5.53 38.55 7.69
N THR A 221 5.64 38.30 8.99
CA THR A 221 4.96 39.14 9.97
C THR A 221 5.38 40.57 9.66
N ALA A 222 4.42 41.46 9.40
CA ALA A 222 4.71 42.83 9.04
C ALA A 222 5.70 43.41 10.07
N ALA A 223 6.91 43.73 9.62
CA ALA A 223 7.89 44.35 10.48
C ALA A 223 7.31 45.70 10.95
N PRO A 224 7.46 46.07 12.23
CA PRO A 224 7.04 47.38 12.69
C PRO A 224 7.69 48.46 11.82
N VAL A 225 6.95 49.54 11.54
CA VAL A 225 7.26 50.60 10.55
C VAL A 225 8.66 51.23 10.71
N THR A 226 9.31 51.00 11.85
CA THR A 226 10.65 51.48 12.19
C THR A 226 11.81 50.53 11.82
N THR A 227 11.52 49.32 11.34
CA THR A 227 12.55 48.31 11.03
C THR A 227 13.31 48.66 9.76
N PRO A 228 14.66 48.79 9.79
CA PRO A 228 15.44 49.07 8.60
C PRO A 228 15.28 47.99 7.52
N ILE A 229 15.17 48.43 6.27
CA ILE A 229 15.01 47.60 5.07
C ILE A 229 16.27 47.75 4.25
N TYR A 230 16.85 46.64 3.78
CA TYR A 230 18.04 46.65 2.93
C TYR A 230 17.77 45.91 1.62
N THR A 231 18.40 46.34 0.52
CA THR A 231 18.51 45.51 -0.70
C THR A 231 19.45 44.32 -0.45
N LEU A 232 19.46 43.35 -1.37
CA LEU A 232 20.41 42.22 -1.29
C LEU A 232 21.88 42.66 -1.33
N ASP A 233 22.16 43.82 -1.89
CA ASP A 233 23.50 44.43 -1.95
C ASP A 233 23.86 45.20 -0.65
N GLY A 234 22.99 45.17 0.37
CA GLY A 234 23.22 45.82 1.66
C GLY A 234 22.89 47.32 1.69
N VAL A 235 22.24 47.87 0.67
CA VAL A 235 21.84 49.29 0.63
C VAL A 235 20.54 49.49 1.39
N ARG A 236 20.52 50.42 2.36
CA ARG A 236 19.31 50.76 3.11
C ARG A 236 18.30 51.50 2.22
N VAL A 237 17.04 51.08 2.27
CA VAL A 237 15.92 51.70 1.54
C VAL A 237 14.78 52.06 2.49
N SER A 238 14.01 53.09 2.14
CA SER A 238 12.86 53.55 2.93
C SER A 238 11.57 52.79 2.64
N GLU A 239 11.45 52.15 1.47
CA GLU A 239 10.25 51.43 1.04
C GLU A 239 10.59 50.23 0.14
N MET A 240 9.77 49.17 0.22
CA MET A 240 9.88 48.00 -0.64
C MET A 240 9.08 48.19 -1.93
N GLN A 241 9.75 48.16 -3.07
CA GLN A 241 9.12 48.07 -4.39
C GLN A 241 8.67 46.63 -4.71
N PRO A 242 7.46 46.43 -5.27
CA PRO A 242 6.98 45.12 -5.72
C PRO A 242 7.93 44.41 -6.70
N GLY A 243 7.97 43.07 -6.62
CA GLY A 243 8.79 42.22 -7.47
C GLY A 243 10.28 42.16 -7.10
N ARG A 244 10.68 42.72 -5.95
CA ARG A 244 12.07 42.72 -5.48
C ARG A 244 12.23 42.03 -4.12
N ILE A 245 13.44 41.54 -3.87
CA ILE A 245 13.83 40.87 -2.61
C ILE A 245 14.62 41.85 -1.73
N TYR A 246 14.27 41.90 -0.46
CA TYR A 246 14.87 42.76 0.56
C TYR A 246 15.31 41.94 1.78
N VAL A 247 16.16 42.53 2.63
CA VAL A 247 16.50 42.02 3.95
C VAL A 247 15.85 42.93 5.00
N VAL A 248 14.98 42.37 5.84
CA VAL A 248 14.26 43.08 6.91
C VAL A 248 14.44 42.28 8.20
N ALA A 249 14.96 42.91 9.25
CA ALA A 249 15.27 42.24 10.52
C ALA A 249 16.12 40.95 10.36
N GLY A 250 17.04 40.93 9.39
CA GLY A 250 17.89 39.75 9.10
C GLY A 250 17.23 38.66 8.25
N HIS A 251 15.98 38.84 7.83
CA HIS A 251 15.25 37.87 7.00
C HIS A 251 15.11 38.36 5.56
N LYS A 252 15.24 37.44 4.59
CA LYS A 252 14.96 37.73 3.17
C LYS A 252 13.45 37.75 2.94
N VAL A 253 12.95 38.84 2.35
CA VAL A 253 11.54 39.09 2.10
C VAL A 253 11.33 39.46 0.63
N LEU A 254 10.40 38.79 -0.05
CA LEU A 254 9.95 39.17 -1.39
C LEU A 254 8.70 40.05 -1.26
N LYS A 255 8.74 41.28 -1.80
CA LYS A 255 7.54 42.12 -1.87
C LYS A 255 6.71 41.70 -3.08
N LEU A 256 5.58 41.04 -2.83
CA LEU A 256 4.57 40.76 -3.85
C LEU A 256 3.73 42.02 -4.13
N LYS A 257 3.02 42.06 -5.27
CA LYS A 257 2.18 43.19 -5.71
C LYS A 257 1.22 43.68 -4.62
#